data_AF-A0A0A2AAX7-F1
#
_entry.id   AF-A0A0A2AAX7-F1
#
_cell.length_a   1.000
_cell.length_b   1.000
_cell.length_c   1.000
_cell.angle_alpha   90.00
_cell.angle_beta   90.00
_cell.angle_gamma   90.00
#
_symmetry.space_group_name_H-M   'P 1'
#
loop_
_entity.id
_entity.type
_entity.pdbx_description
1 polymer ?
#
loop_
_entity_poly.entity_id
_entity_poly.type
_entity_poly.pdbx_seq_one_letter_code
_entity_poly.pdbx_strand_id
1 'polypeptide(L)'
;MIIKNNTTKLLVTISFLLILPLVQKQWFNLYSFNINNVSFYSILYYLSGAICPSLVCLNSLKNYTYYNFNKDMIHSKKIIKGKRLLFFVAINLIFLSYFIAVYIYINFDLIFNLFLEGINIPKPDIPQLSLSIFLISILLIFKKSRFLLKKIILVNFILISIYLWHLQINNISVDDQFHIYRYFGLNDLNLINLFILVSIEISFFTWSLISYKTNLSDWIVAIPQKGDLIPILNMFIFYFFIIIYYSILT
;
A
#
# COMPACT_ATOMS: atom_id res chain seq x y z
N MET A 1 1.39 33.55 -5.67
CA MET A 1 1.97 32.22 -5.38
C MET A 1 1.65 31.30 -6.54
N ILE A 2 2.58 31.14 -7.48
CA ILE A 2 2.41 30.28 -8.66
C ILE A 2 2.48 28.83 -8.16
N ILE A 3 1.34 28.14 -8.10
CA ILE A 3 1.28 26.70 -7.81
C ILE A 3 2.03 26.02 -8.95
N LYS A 4 3.27 25.60 -8.69
CA LYS A 4 4.13 24.94 -9.66
C LYS A 4 3.39 23.69 -10.15
N ASN A 5 3.11 23.67 -11.45
CA ASN A 5 2.14 22.82 -12.11
C ASN A 5 2.54 21.32 -12.00
N ASN A 6 2.12 20.66 -10.92
CA ASN A 6 2.20 19.20 -10.75
C ASN A 6 0.98 18.50 -11.36
N THR A 7 -0.03 19.25 -11.80
CA THR A 7 -1.29 18.70 -12.35
C THR A 7 -1.08 18.06 -13.72
N THR A 8 -0.21 18.61 -14.55
CA THR A 8 0.16 18.02 -15.85
C THR A 8 0.86 16.68 -15.70
N LYS A 9 1.77 16.56 -14.73
CA LYS A 9 2.42 15.27 -14.42
C LYS A 9 1.42 14.23 -13.95
N LEU A 10 0.47 14.63 -13.08
CA LEU A 10 -0.61 13.75 -12.61
C LEU A 10 -1.50 13.29 -13.78
N LEU A 11 -1.92 14.21 -14.65
CA LEU A 11 -2.71 13.92 -15.84
C LEU A 11 -2.00 12.95 -16.79
N VAL A 12 -0.70 13.16 -17.05
CA VAL A 12 0.10 12.25 -17.87
C VAL A 12 0.21 10.87 -17.23
N THR A 13 0.46 10.78 -15.92
CA THR A 13 0.47 9.48 -15.24
C THR A 13 -0.89 8.78 -15.31
N ILE A 14 -1.99 9.53 -15.19
CA ILE A 14 -3.35 8.99 -15.28
C ILE A 14 -3.64 8.47 -16.69
N SER A 15 -3.24 9.20 -17.75
CA SER A 15 -3.43 8.72 -19.12
C SER A 15 -2.65 7.43 -19.39
N PHE A 16 -1.42 7.31 -18.86
CA PHE A 16 -0.67 6.06 -18.94
C PHE A 16 -1.37 4.92 -18.20
N LEU A 17 -1.91 5.18 -17.00
CA LEU A 17 -2.67 4.19 -16.23
C LEU A 17 -3.96 3.72 -16.92
N LEU A 18 -4.55 4.50 -17.82
CA LEU A 18 -5.73 4.07 -18.57
C LEU A 18 -5.39 3.32 -19.86
N ILE A 19 -4.30 3.69 -20.54
CA ILE A 19 -3.90 3.08 -21.82
C ILE A 19 -3.16 1.75 -21.60
N LEU A 20 -2.27 1.70 -20.62
CA LEU A 20 -1.41 0.54 -20.37
C LEU A 20 -2.17 -0.78 -20.11
N PRO A 21 -3.28 -0.84 -19.34
CA PRO A 21 -4.00 -2.09 -19.12
C PRO A 21 -4.68 -2.59 -20.41
N LEU A 22 -5.12 -1.68 -21.30
CA LEU A 22 -5.69 -2.06 -22.60
C LEU A 22 -4.64 -2.71 -23.51
N VAL A 23 -3.44 -2.12 -23.57
CA VAL A 23 -2.30 -2.69 -24.32
C VAL A 23 -1.90 -4.03 -23.74
N GLN A 24 -1.82 -4.13 -22.41
CA GLN A 24 -1.51 -5.39 -21.74
C GLN A 24 -2.52 -6.48 -22.08
N LYS A 25 -3.84 -6.22 -21.97
CA LYS A 25 -4.89 -7.21 -22.29
C LYS A 25 -4.80 -7.74 -23.73
N GLN A 26 -4.41 -6.90 -24.68
CA GLN A 26 -4.11 -7.35 -26.04
C GLN A 26 -2.87 -8.26 -26.10
N TRP A 27 -1.83 -7.97 -25.32
CA TRP A 27 -0.60 -8.76 -25.27
C TRP A 27 -0.74 -10.09 -24.51
N PHE A 28 -1.64 -10.19 -23.52
CA PHE A 28 -1.99 -11.47 -22.87
C PHE A 28 -2.35 -12.55 -23.90
N ASN A 29 -3.04 -12.15 -24.97
CA ASN A 29 -3.49 -13.05 -26.04
C ASN A 29 -2.34 -13.52 -26.95
N LEU A 30 -1.16 -12.88 -26.88
CA LEU A 30 0.03 -13.29 -27.64
C LEU A 30 0.87 -14.32 -26.87
N TYR A 31 0.81 -14.34 -25.53
CA TYR A 31 1.55 -15.31 -24.72
C TYR A 31 1.04 -16.75 -24.88
N SER A 32 -0.24 -16.93 -25.19
CA SER A 32 -0.82 -18.24 -25.50
C SER A 32 -0.20 -18.91 -26.74
N PHE A 33 0.58 -18.20 -27.55
CA PHE A 33 1.23 -18.76 -28.74
C PHE A 33 2.54 -19.53 -28.45
N ASN A 34 3.11 -19.52 -27.24
CA ASN A 34 4.27 -20.37 -26.94
C ASN A 34 4.55 -20.54 -25.43
N ILE A 35 3.71 -21.32 -24.75
CA ILE A 35 3.80 -21.58 -23.29
C ILE A 35 5.16 -22.22 -22.90
N ASN A 36 5.86 -22.87 -23.83
CA ASN A 36 7.03 -23.71 -23.50
C ASN A 36 8.41 -23.08 -23.78
N ASN A 37 8.50 -21.86 -24.33
CA ASN A 37 9.79 -21.25 -24.66
C ASN A 37 9.95 -19.86 -24.01
N VAL A 38 11.06 -19.66 -23.30
CA VAL A 38 11.53 -18.34 -22.87
C VAL A 38 11.78 -17.51 -24.12
N SER A 39 10.83 -16.63 -24.45
CA SER A 39 10.91 -15.74 -25.60
C SER A 39 11.08 -14.31 -25.11
N PHE A 40 11.61 -13.45 -25.97
CA PHE A 40 11.68 -12.02 -25.69
C PHE A 40 10.29 -11.45 -25.32
N TYR A 41 9.23 -11.97 -25.95
CA TYR A 41 7.84 -11.60 -25.66
C TYR A 41 7.40 -12.00 -24.26
N SER A 42 7.71 -13.22 -23.79
CA SER A 42 7.38 -13.63 -22.43
C SER A 42 8.09 -12.76 -21.40
N ILE A 43 9.35 -12.39 -21.63
CA ILE A 43 10.11 -11.48 -20.75
C ILE A 43 9.48 -10.09 -20.69
N LEU A 44 9.18 -9.48 -21.84
CA LEU A 44 8.51 -8.16 -21.90
C LEU A 44 7.17 -8.16 -21.17
N TYR A 45 6.46 -9.26 -21.28
CA TYR A 45 5.16 -9.43 -20.68
C TYR A 45 5.23 -9.62 -19.15
N TYR A 46 6.19 -10.40 -18.64
CA TYR A 46 6.52 -10.44 -17.21
C TYR A 46 6.89 -9.06 -16.67
N LEU A 47 7.71 -8.30 -17.40
CA LEU A 47 8.08 -6.93 -17.03
C LEU A 47 6.87 -6.00 -17.01
N SER A 48 5.91 -6.19 -17.93
CA SER A 48 4.72 -5.34 -18.00
C SER A 48 3.90 -5.38 -16.70
N GLY A 49 3.75 -6.56 -16.09
CA GLY A 49 3.04 -6.73 -14.81
C GLY A 49 3.71 -6.01 -13.63
N ALA A 50 5.03 -5.82 -13.69
CA ALA A 50 5.78 -5.10 -12.68
C ALA A 50 5.68 -3.57 -12.80
N ILE A 51 5.26 -3.03 -13.95
CA ILE A 51 5.24 -1.57 -14.20
C ILE A 51 4.26 -0.86 -13.25
N CYS A 52 3.02 -1.34 -13.15
CA CYS A 52 2.01 -0.69 -12.32
C CYS A 52 2.37 -0.74 -10.82
N PRO A 53 2.73 -1.90 -10.24
CA PRO A 53 3.19 -1.96 -8.85
C PRO A 53 4.41 -1.05 -8.58
N SER A 54 5.36 -0.99 -9.52
CA SER A 54 6.53 -0.11 -9.41
C SER A 54 6.13 1.37 -9.40
N LEU A 55 5.17 1.76 -10.26
CA LEU A 55 4.66 3.12 -10.33
C LEU A 55 3.96 3.51 -9.02
N VAL A 56 3.15 2.61 -8.45
CA VAL A 56 2.52 2.79 -7.13
C VAL A 56 3.58 3.03 -6.05
N CYS A 57 4.62 2.20 -6.00
CA CYS A 57 5.70 2.34 -5.01
C CYS A 57 6.50 3.63 -5.17
N LEU A 58 6.86 4.01 -6.40
CA LEU A 58 7.57 5.26 -6.67
C LEU A 58 6.73 6.48 -6.28
N ASN A 59 5.44 6.47 -6.64
CA ASN A 59 4.53 7.55 -6.28
C ASN A 59 4.35 7.64 -4.76
N SER A 60 4.19 6.50 -4.09
CA SER A 60 4.07 6.41 -2.63
C SER A 60 5.32 6.93 -1.91
N LEU A 61 6.51 6.51 -2.33
CA LEU A 61 7.76 6.98 -1.73
C LEU A 61 7.94 8.49 -1.89
N LYS A 62 7.56 9.03 -3.04
CA LYS A 62 7.77 10.44 -3.35
C LYS A 62 6.77 11.36 -2.66
N ASN A 63 5.50 10.96 -2.60
CA ASN A 63 4.41 11.85 -2.20
C ASN A 63 3.80 11.51 -0.83
N TYR A 64 3.94 10.27 -0.35
CA TYR A 64 3.23 9.75 0.83
C TYR A 64 4.15 9.31 1.98
N THR A 65 5.38 9.81 2.01
CA THR A 65 6.39 9.53 3.05
C THR A 65 6.59 10.68 4.03
N TYR A 66 6.72 11.90 3.52
CA TYR A 66 7.01 13.09 4.31
C TYR A 66 5.88 14.11 4.18
N TYR A 67 4.93 14.03 5.11
CA TYR A 67 3.88 15.03 5.22
C TYR A 67 4.37 16.25 6.00
N ASN A 68 4.09 17.42 5.46
CA ASN A 68 4.29 18.68 6.15
C ASN A 68 2.92 19.24 6.50
N PHE A 69 2.69 19.50 7.79
CA PHE A 69 1.44 20.02 8.32
C PHE A 69 1.64 21.42 8.89
N ASN A 70 0.60 22.27 8.85
CA ASN A 70 0.57 23.59 9.49
C ASN A 70 1.73 24.50 9.05
N LYS A 71 2.08 24.50 7.75
CA LYS A 71 3.21 25.29 7.21
C LYS A 71 3.10 26.79 7.48
N ASP A 72 1.88 27.33 7.47
CA ASP A 72 1.67 28.78 7.50
C ASP A 72 1.57 29.35 8.93
N MET A 73 1.85 28.55 9.98
CA MET A 73 1.73 28.93 11.41
C MET A 73 0.40 29.59 11.83
N ILE A 74 -0.61 29.60 10.96
CA ILE A 74 -1.97 29.97 11.32
C ILE A 74 -2.47 28.81 12.18
N HIS A 75 -2.33 28.91 13.50
CA HIS A 75 -2.81 27.86 14.39
C HIS A 75 -4.31 27.68 14.16
N SER A 76 -4.73 26.46 13.80
CA SER A 76 -6.15 26.12 13.83
C SER A 76 -6.66 26.43 15.25
N LYS A 77 -7.70 27.26 15.40
CA LYS A 77 -8.28 27.58 16.71
C LYS A 77 -8.74 26.33 17.49
N LYS A 78 -8.96 25.21 16.80
CA LYS A 78 -9.38 23.93 17.38
C LYS A 78 -8.19 23.02 17.61
N ILE A 79 -8.06 22.52 18.84
CA ILE A 79 -6.95 21.69 19.31
C ILE A 79 -7.51 20.45 20.01
N ILE A 80 -6.89 19.29 19.79
CA ILE A 80 -7.17 18.03 20.49
C ILE A 80 -6.12 17.84 21.59
N LYS A 81 -6.56 17.66 22.84
CA LYS A 81 -5.68 17.50 24.01
C LYS A 81 -6.20 16.44 24.99
N GLY A 82 -5.34 16.04 25.95
CA GLY A 82 -5.71 15.21 27.09
C GLY A 82 -6.24 13.83 26.71
N LYS A 83 -7.20 13.28 27.46
CA LYS A 83 -7.69 11.90 27.30
C LYS A 83 -8.14 11.56 25.87
N ARG A 84 -8.75 12.51 25.14
CA ARG A 84 -9.19 12.29 23.75
C ARG A 84 -8.04 12.02 22.81
N LEU A 85 -6.92 12.75 22.98
CA LEU A 85 -5.72 12.51 22.18
C LEU A 85 -5.12 11.13 22.51
N LEU A 86 -5.25 10.65 23.74
CA LEU A 86 -4.72 9.35 24.17
C LEU A 86 -5.38 8.21 23.47
N PHE A 87 -6.72 8.21 23.50
CA PHE A 87 -7.50 7.24 22.76
C PHE A 87 -7.18 7.30 21.27
N PHE A 88 -7.06 8.51 20.70
CA PHE A 88 -6.75 8.66 19.28
C PHE A 88 -5.37 8.13 18.90
N VAL A 89 -4.35 8.39 19.73
CA VAL A 89 -2.98 7.85 19.57
C VAL A 89 -3.01 6.32 19.66
N ALA A 90 -3.59 5.76 20.72
CA ALA A 90 -3.61 4.33 20.97
C ALA A 90 -4.33 3.57 19.84
N ILE A 91 -5.51 4.04 19.44
CA ILE A 91 -6.31 3.45 18.37
C ILE A 91 -5.53 3.45 17.05
N ASN A 92 -4.99 4.59 16.61
CA ASN A 92 -4.23 4.66 15.36
C ASN A 92 -2.99 3.77 15.39
N LEU A 93 -2.27 3.72 16.51
CA LEU A 93 -1.07 2.92 16.65
C LEU A 93 -1.40 1.41 16.55
N ILE A 94 -2.45 0.95 17.24
CA ILE A 94 -2.91 -0.44 17.21
C ILE A 94 -3.36 -0.82 15.80
N PHE A 95 -4.21 -0.01 15.16
CA PHE A 95 -4.68 -0.30 13.81
C PHE A 95 -3.55 -0.34 12.78
N LEU A 96 -2.67 0.66 12.78
CA LEU A 96 -1.55 0.71 11.83
C LEU A 96 -0.58 -0.46 12.03
N SER A 97 -0.24 -0.79 13.29
CA SER A 97 0.63 -1.92 13.59
C SER A 97 -0.02 -3.26 13.23
N TYR A 98 -1.32 -3.42 13.48
CA TYR A 98 -2.09 -4.59 13.04
C TYR A 98 -2.04 -4.78 11.53
N PHE A 99 -2.36 -3.73 10.75
CA PHE A 99 -2.32 -3.85 9.29
C PHE A 99 -0.92 -4.21 8.76
N ILE A 100 0.13 -3.61 9.33
CA ILE A 100 1.51 -3.93 8.93
C ILE A 100 1.87 -5.38 9.29
N ALA A 101 1.49 -5.85 10.48
CA ALA A 101 1.77 -7.21 10.94
C ALA A 101 1.09 -8.24 10.03
N VAL A 102 -0.21 -8.06 9.77
CA VAL A 102 -0.98 -8.92 8.85
C VAL A 102 -0.36 -8.91 7.46
N TYR A 103 0.07 -7.75 6.98
CA TYR A 103 0.63 -7.63 5.64
C TYR A 103 1.99 -8.32 5.49
N ILE A 104 2.85 -8.22 6.52
CA ILE A 104 4.10 -8.98 6.57
C ILE A 104 3.82 -10.48 6.61
N TYR A 105 2.83 -10.92 7.41
CA TYR A 105 2.44 -12.31 7.50
C TYR A 105 1.96 -12.88 6.15
N ILE A 106 1.12 -12.13 5.43
CA ILE A 106 0.67 -12.51 4.09
C ILE A 106 1.87 -12.77 3.17
N ASN A 107 2.89 -11.90 3.18
CA ASN A 107 4.07 -12.12 2.36
C ASN A 107 4.83 -13.40 2.75
N PHE A 108 4.98 -13.66 4.05
CA PHE A 108 5.58 -14.92 4.51
C PHE A 108 4.79 -16.13 4.01
N ASP A 109 3.46 -16.14 4.17
CA ASP A 109 2.60 -17.22 3.68
C ASP A 109 2.82 -17.53 2.19
N LEU A 110 2.86 -16.49 1.35
CA LEU A 110 3.13 -16.66 -0.09
C LEU A 110 4.52 -17.25 -0.37
N ILE A 111 5.56 -16.78 0.34
CA ILE A 111 6.93 -17.29 0.17
C ILE A 111 7.00 -18.77 0.59
N PHE A 112 6.39 -19.14 1.72
CA PHE A 112 6.39 -20.53 2.18
C PHE A 112 5.62 -21.43 1.21
N ASN A 113 4.44 -21.03 0.74
CA ASN A 113 3.67 -21.81 -0.24
C ASN A 113 4.40 -21.95 -1.59
N LEU A 114 5.22 -20.97 -1.97
CA LEU A 114 6.02 -20.98 -3.20
C LEU A 114 7.22 -21.94 -3.17
N PHE A 115 7.99 -21.89 -2.08
CA PHE A 115 9.30 -22.56 -2.03
C PHE A 115 9.28 -23.86 -1.22
N LEU A 116 8.28 -24.04 -0.36
CA LEU A 116 8.16 -25.13 0.58
C LEU A 116 6.74 -25.71 0.50
N GLU A 117 6.39 -26.21 -0.68
CA GLU A 117 5.11 -26.89 -0.94
C GLU A 117 4.79 -27.88 0.20
N GLY A 118 3.64 -27.69 0.85
CA GLY A 118 3.14 -28.56 1.92
C GLY A 118 3.28 -28.04 3.36
N ILE A 119 3.96 -26.91 3.60
CA ILE A 119 3.96 -26.26 4.92
C ILE A 119 2.85 -25.21 4.99
N ASN A 120 1.64 -25.64 5.34
CA ASN A 120 0.53 -24.73 5.59
C ASN A 120 0.79 -23.97 6.91
N ILE A 121 1.14 -22.68 6.82
CA ILE A 121 1.23 -21.83 8.01
C ILE A 121 -0.20 -21.62 8.52
N PRO A 122 -0.51 -21.98 9.78
CA PRO A 122 -1.83 -21.70 10.33
C PRO A 122 -2.06 -20.19 10.39
N LYS A 123 -3.28 -19.76 10.07
CA LYS A 123 -3.69 -18.35 10.20
C LYS A 123 -3.44 -17.92 11.64
N PRO A 124 -2.66 -16.86 11.88
CA PRO A 124 -2.39 -16.43 13.23
C PRO A 124 -3.65 -15.81 13.83
N ASP A 125 -4.03 -16.32 14.99
CA ASP A 125 -5.04 -15.65 15.80
C ASP A 125 -4.51 -14.30 16.29
N ILE A 126 -5.40 -13.34 16.57
CA ILE A 126 -5.08 -12.03 17.14
C ILE A 126 -4.07 -12.12 18.31
N PRO A 127 -4.21 -13.03 19.29
CA PRO A 127 -3.22 -13.20 20.37
C PRO A 127 -1.81 -13.58 19.87
N GLN A 128 -1.66 -14.34 18.80
CA GLN A 128 -0.35 -14.71 18.25
C GLN A 128 0.32 -13.53 17.55
N LEU A 129 -0.47 -12.67 16.89
CA LEU A 129 0.02 -11.41 16.29
C LEU A 129 0.35 -10.34 17.34
N SER A 130 -0.12 -10.47 18.58
CA SER A 130 0.00 -9.41 19.61
C SER A 130 1.43 -8.92 19.84
N LEU A 131 2.42 -9.83 19.88
CA LEU A 131 3.82 -9.47 20.05
C LEU A 131 4.37 -8.70 18.85
N SER A 132 4.02 -9.12 17.63
CA SER A 132 4.42 -8.42 16.40
C SER A 132 3.80 -7.02 16.32
N ILE A 133 2.52 -6.89 16.69
CA ILE A 133 1.80 -5.61 16.77
C ILE A 133 2.52 -4.70 17.76
N PHE A 134 2.83 -5.20 18.96
CA PHE A 134 3.54 -4.44 19.97
C PHE A 134 4.92 -3.96 19.49
N LEU A 135 5.73 -4.84 18.89
CA LEU A 135 7.04 -4.46 18.34
C LEU A 135 6.93 -3.42 17.23
N ILE A 136 6.01 -3.59 16.27
CA ILE A 136 5.78 -2.63 15.20
C ILE A 136 5.32 -1.29 15.77
N SER A 137 4.47 -1.31 16.79
CA SER A 137 3.96 -0.11 17.45
C SER A 137 5.09 0.73 18.09
N ILE A 138 6.07 0.07 18.73
CA ILE A 138 7.29 0.71 19.25
C ILE A 138 8.10 1.31 18.10
N LEU A 139 8.31 0.54 17.01
CA LEU A 139 9.06 1.01 15.85
C LEU A 139 8.39 2.21 15.16
N LEU A 140 7.07 2.35 15.21
CA LEU A 140 6.34 3.46 14.59
C LEU A 140 6.55 4.80 15.32
N ILE A 141 6.91 4.77 16.61
CA ILE A 141 7.19 5.96 17.42
C ILE A 141 8.44 6.68 16.90
N PHE A 142 9.53 5.94 16.64
CA PHE A 142 10.77 6.56 16.19
C PHE A 142 10.71 6.95 14.70
N LYS A 143 11.14 8.18 14.40
CA LYS A 143 11.07 8.75 13.05
C LYS A 143 11.85 7.93 12.00
N LYS A 144 13.05 7.43 12.34
CA LYS A 144 13.92 6.70 11.41
C LYS A 144 13.37 5.31 11.07
N SER A 145 12.92 4.56 12.07
CA SER A 145 12.32 3.23 11.88
C SER A 145 10.98 3.31 11.15
N ARG A 146 10.18 4.36 11.37
CA ARG A 146 8.94 4.57 10.62
C ARG A 146 9.17 4.65 9.10
N PHE A 147 10.22 5.36 8.69
CA PHE A 147 10.58 5.44 7.27
C PHE A 147 11.04 4.08 6.72
N LEU A 148 11.78 3.32 7.52
CA LEU A 148 12.21 1.97 7.18
C LEU A 148 11.01 1.01 7.04
N LEU A 149 10.05 1.07 7.97
CA LEU A 149 8.79 0.32 7.88
C LEU A 149 8.01 0.65 6.61
N LYS A 150 7.92 1.94 6.24
CA LYS A 150 7.26 2.35 4.99
C LYS A 150 7.91 1.70 3.76
N LYS A 151 9.23 1.61 3.73
CA LYS A 151 9.95 0.91 2.64
C LYS A 151 9.67 -0.59 2.64
N ILE A 152 9.68 -1.24 3.80
CA ILE A 152 9.37 -2.68 3.92
C ILE A 152 7.95 -2.97 3.39
N ILE A 153 6.97 -2.15 3.76
CA ILE A 153 5.58 -2.27 3.27
C ILE A 153 5.54 -2.20 1.74
N LEU A 154 6.27 -1.27 1.13
CA LEU A 154 6.30 -1.13 -0.33
C LEU A 154 7.06 -2.26 -1.03
N VAL A 155 8.11 -2.79 -0.41
CA VAL A 155 8.79 -4.00 -0.89
C VAL A 155 7.84 -5.19 -0.85
N ASN A 156 7.10 -5.37 0.25
CA ASN A 156 6.09 -6.42 0.36
C ASN A 156 5.02 -6.27 -0.73
N PHE A 157 4.56 -5.05 -0.99
CA PHE A 157 3.58 -4.80 -2.05
C PHE A 157 4.06 -5.23 -3.44
N ILE A 158 5.30 -4.91 -3.79
CA ILE A 158 5.90 -5.32 -5.07
C ILE A 158 6.04 -6.83 -5.13
N LEU A 159 6.54 -7.47 -4.07
CA LEU A 159 6.72 -8.92 -4.02
C LEU A 159 5.39 -9.66 -4.21
N ILE A 160 4.35 -9.26 -3.48
CA ILE A 160 3.01 -9.83 -3.62
C ILE A 160 2.49 -9.60 -5.04
N SER A 161 2.64 -8.40 -5.60
CA SER A 161 2.14 -8.11 -6.95
C SER A 161 2.84 -8.93 -8.04
N ILE A 162 4.17 -9.08 -7.96
CA ILE A 162 4.94 -9.92 -8.88
C ILE A 162 4.51 -11.38 -8.76
N TYR A 163 4.25 -11.83 -7.53
CA TYR A 163 3.78 -13.19 -7.29
C TYR A 163 2.40 -13.44 -7.91
N LEU A 164 1.44 -12.56 -7.66
CA LEU A 164 0.10 -12.66 -8.25
C LEU A 164 0.16 -12.65 -9.77
N TRP A 165 1.02 -11.82 -10.34
CA TRP A 165 1.26 -11.80 -11.78
C TRP A 165 1.81 -13.14 -12.29
N HIS A 166 2.81 -13.71 -11.61
CA HIS A 166 3.37 -15.00 -11.98
C HIS A 166 2.31 -16.13 -11.98
N LEU A 167 1.44 -16.15 -10.97
CA LEU A 167 0.33 -17.11 -10.89
C LEU A 167 -0.65 -16.94 -12.06
N GLN A 168 -1.01 -15.69 -12.38
CA GLN A 168 -1.89 -15.38 -13.51
C GLN A 168 -1.31 -15.82 -14.86
N ILE A 169 -0.01 -15.62 -15.08
CA ILE A 169 0.67 -16.05 -16.33
C ILE A 169 0.65 -17.56 -16.49
N ASN A 170 0.92 -18.29 -15.40
CA ASN A 170 1.00 -19.75 -15.42
C ASN A 170 -0.38 -20.42 -15.29
N ASN A 171 -1.46 -19.63 -15.22
CA ASN A 171 -2.84 -20.10 -15.04
C ASN A 171 -2.99 -21.08 -13.86
N ILE A 172 -2.27 -20.80 -12.76
CA ILE A 172 -2.33 -21.60 -11.54
C ILE A 172 -3.55 -21.12 -10.75
N SER A 173 -4.51 -22.00 -10.49
CA SER A 173 -5.66 -21.67 -9.65
C SER A 173 -5.20 -21.43 -8.23
N VAL A 174 -5.36 -20.18 -7.80
CA VAL A 174 -5.13 -19.75 -6.43
C VAL A 174 -6.43 -20.08 -5.68
N ASP A 175 -6.62 -21.34 -5.29
CA ASP A 175 -7.79 -21.75 -4.50
C ASP A 175 -7.64 -21.29 -3.03
N ASP A 176 -8.53 -21.74 -2.13
CA ASP A 176 -8.57 -21.48 -0.67
C ASP A 176 -7.26 -21.75 0.12
N GLN A 177 -6.20 -22.19 -0.56
CA GLN A 177 -4.88 -22.45 0.00
C GLN A 177 -4.17 -21.17 0.49
N PHE A 178 -4.46 -20.01 -0.10
CA PHE A 178 -3.81 -18.76 0.26
C PHE A 178 -4.64 -17.93 1.24
N HIS A 179 -4.02 -17.45 2.31
CA HIS A 179 -4.74 -16.70 3.34
C HIS A 179 -5.34 -15.39 2.83
N ILE A 180 -4.86 -14.84 1.70
CA ILE A 180 -5.38 -13.59 1.11
C ILE A 180 -6.89 -13.70 0.82
N TYR A 181 -7.39 -14.83 0.32
CA TYR A 181 -8.81 -15.06 0.05
C TYR A 181 -9.67 -15.11 1.33
N ARG A 182 -9.11 -15.60 2.44
CA ARG A 182 -9.82 -15.67 3.73
C ARG A 182 -10.07 -14.31 4.37
N TYR A 183 -9.39 -13.25 3.94
CA TYR A 183 -9.57 -11.91 4.48
C TYR A 183 -10.53 -11.05 3.68
N PHE A 184 -10.68 -11.30 2.38
CA PHE A 184 -11.48 -10.50 1.48
C PHE A 184 -12.21 -11.41 0.50
N GLY A 185 -13.55 -11.43 0.54
CA GLY A 185 -14.38 -12.21 -0.40
C GLY A 185 -14.40 -11.66 -1.83
N LEU A 186 -13.31 -11.01 -2.27
CA LEU A 186 -13.11 -10.52 -3.62
C LEU A 186 -12.25 -11.53 -4.37
N ASN A 187 -12.63 -11.81 -5.63
CA ASN A 187 -11.88 -12.77 -6.46
C ASN A 187 -10.59 -12.18 -7.03
N ASP A 188 -10.42 -10.85 -7.01
CA ASP A 188 -9.24 -10.18 -7.54
C ASP A 188 -8.20 -9.88 -6.44
N LEU A 189 -7.17 -10.72 -6.40
CA LEU A 189 -6.08 -10.62 -5.44
C LEU A 189 -5.24 -9.35 -5.61
N ASN A 190 -5.13 -8.80 -6.84
CA ASN A 190 -4.39 -7.56 -7.07
C ASN A 190 -5.11 -6.38 -6.43
N LEU A 191 -6.44 -6.33 -6.56
CA LEU A 191 -7.27 -5.33 -5.88
C LEU A 191 -7.20 -5.50 -4.35
N ILE A 192 -7.20 -6.72 -3.83
CA ILE A 192 -7.02 -6.96 -2.39
C ILE A 192 -5.68 -6.40 -1.91
N ASN A 193 -4.59 -6.74 -2.59
CA ASN A 193 -3.25 -6.23 -2.25
C ASN A 193 -3.21 -4.70 -2.27
N LEU A 194 -3.87 -4.08 -3.25
CA LEU A 194 -4.02 -2.63 -3.35
C LEU A 194 -4.82 -2.05 -2.17
N PHE A 195 -5.96 -2.62 -1.81
CA PHE A 195 -6.80 -2.15 -0.71
C PHE A 195 -6.08 -2.23 0.65
N ILE A 196 -5.30 -3.29 0.87
CA ILE A 196 -4.45 -3.39 2.06
C ILE A 196 -3.43 -2.24 2.09
N LEU A 197 -2.74 -1.99 0.97
CA LEU A 197 -1.78 -0.89 0.87
C LEU A 197 -2.45 0.46 1.16
N VAL A 198 -3.60 0.76 0.52
CA VAL A 198 -4.37 2.00 0.73
C VAL A 198 -4.75 2.18 2.20
N SER A 199 -5.22 1.11 2.86
CA SER A 199 -5.59 1.14 4.28
C SER A 199 -4.39 1.48 5.18
N ILE A 200 -3.22 0.92 4.86
CA ILE A 200 -1.96 1.24 5.54
C ILE A 200 -1.58 2.70 5.26
N GLU A 201 -1.72 3.21 4.03
CA GLU A 201 -1.34 4.59 3.70
C GLU A 201 -2.19 5.63 4.43
N ILE A 202 -3.50 5.42 4.49
CA ILE A 202 -4.42 6.29 5.23
C ILE A 202 -4.05 6.29 6.72
N SER A 203 -3.84 5.11 7.30
CA SER A 203 -3.43 4.96 8.70
C SER A 203 -2.04 5.57 8.97
N PHE A 204 -1.13 5.51 8.00
CA PHE A 204 0.20 6.12 8.10
C PHE A 204 0.14 7.64 7.99
N PHE A 205 -0.76 8.19 7.18
CA PHE A 205 -1.04 9.61 7.11
C PHE A 205 -1.55 10.13 8.45
N THR A 206 -2.57 9.49 9.05
CA THR A 206 -3.11 9.90 10.35
C THR A 206 -2.05 9.82 11.45
N TRP A 207 -1.26 8.74 11.46
CA TRP A 207 -0.13 8.62 12.39
C TRP A 207 0.92 9.73 12.20
N SER A 208 1.22 10.09 10.96
CA SER A 208 2.18 11.17 10.64
C SER A 208 1.70 12.53 11.12
N LEU A 209 0.39 12.78 11.10
CA LEU A 209 -0.21 14.01 11.63
C LEU A 209 -0.13 14.07 13.17
N ILE A 210 -0.48 12.96 13.83
CA ILE A 210 -0.45 12.86 15.29
C ILE A 210 0.98 13.06 15.82
N SER A 211 1.94 12.42 15.17
CA SER A 211 3.36 12.41 15.58
C SER A 211 4.20 13.51 14.94
N TYR A 212 3.56 14.54 14.38
CA TYR A 212 4.28 15.62 13.72
C TYR A 212 5.00 16.51 14.74
N LYS A 213 6.31 16.71 14.54
CA LYS A 213 7.17 17.57 15.38
C LYS A 213 6.97 17.29 16.88
N THR A 214 6.54 18.29 17.65
CA THR A 214 6.39 18.24 19.10
C THR A 214 4.98 17.86 19.55
N ASN A 215 4.06 17.51 18.64
CA ASN A 215 2.67 17.22 18.99
C ASN A 215 2.51 16.13 20.06
N LEU A 216 3.35 15.09 20.02
CA LEU A 216 3.34 14.01 21.02
C LEU A 216 4.02 14.40 22.33
N SER A 217 5.08 15.23 22.32
CA SER A 217 5.72 15.71 23.54
C SER A 217 4.82 16.69 24.28
N ASP A 218 4.16 17.57 23.52
CA ASP A 218 3.33 18.65 24.04
C ASP A 218 1.91 18.17 24.36
N TRP A 219 1.57 16.94 23.97
CA TRP A 219 0.24 16.34 24.13
C TRP A 219 -0.88 17.15 23.49
N ILE A 220 -0.57 17.74 22.34
CA ILE A 220 -1.38 18.74 21.65
C ILE A 220 -1.32 18.48 20.15
N VAL A 221 -2.47 18.21 19.53
CA VAL A 221 -2.58 18.12 18.06
C VAL A 221 -3.55 19.18 17.56
N ALA A 222 -3.06 20.05 16.67
CA ALA A 222 -3.88 20.98 15.92
C ALA A 222 -4.68 20.24 14.84
N ILE A 223 -5.94 20.64 14.63
CA ILE A 223 -6.76 20.06 13.56
C ILE A 223 -6.20 20.53 12.21
N PRO A 224 -6.02 19.62 11.22
CA PRO A 224 -5.46 19.99 9.92
C PRO A 224 -6.31 21.04 9.20
N GLN A 225 -5.64 21.95 8.49
CA GLN A 225 -6.31 22.93 7.64
C GLN A 225 -6.65 22.36 6.26
N LYS A 226 -7.44 23.10 5.48
CA LYS A 226 -7.81 22.70 4.10
C LYS A 226 -6.58 22.36 3.23
N GLY A 227 -5.49 23.12 3.36
CA GLY A 227 -4.24 22.87 2.64
C GLY A 227 -3.53 21.58 3.05
N ASP A 228 -3.66 21.18 4.31
CA ASP A 228 -3.04 19.96 4.86
C ASP A 228 -3.76 18.68 4.39
N LEU A 229 -4.98 18.80 3.87
CA LEU A 229 -5.78 17.69 3.34
C LEU A 229 -5.49 17.41 1.85
N ILE A 230 -4.79 18.31 1.14
CA ILE A 230 -4.44 18.15 -0.28
C ILE A 230 -3.69 16.83 -0.54
N PRO A 231 -2.69 16.41 0.27
CA PRO A 231 -2.00 15.15 0.08
C PRO A 231 -2.93 13.92 0.14
N ILE A 232 -3.92 13.93 1.04
CA ILE A 232 -4.91 12.84 1.16
C ILE A 232 -5.79 12.79 -0.09
N LEU A 233 -6.26 13.94 -0.56
CA LEU A 233 -7.09 14.00 -1.76
C LEU A 233 -6.33 13.48 -2.99
N ASN A 234 -5.06 13.86 -3.13
CA ASN A 234 -4.18 13.35 -4.19
C ASN A 234 -3.95 11.84 -4.07
N MET A 235 -3.86 11.31 -2.84
CA MET A 235 -3.80 9.87 -2.59
C MET A 235 -5.06 9.17 -3.10
N PHE A 236 -6.24 9.63 -2.70
CA PHE A 236 -7.50 9.04 -3.14
C PHE A 236 -7.66 9.07 -4.67
N ILE A 237 -7.35 10.20 -5.32
CA ILE A 237 -7.41 10.31 -6.78
C ILE A 237 -6.45 9.32 -7.43
N PHE A 238 -5.20 9.24 -6.96
CA PHE A 238 -4.22 8.33 -7.51
C PHE A 238 -4.67 6.87 -7.42
N TYR A 239 -5.06 6.40 -6.23
CA TYR A 239 -5.48 5.02 -6.05
C TYR A 239 -6.79 4.68 -6.74
N PHE A 240 -7.70 5.64 -6.90
CA PHE A 240 -8.90 5.44 -7.69
C PHE A 240 -8.58 5.04 -9.14
N PHE A 241 -7.59 5.67 -9.77
CA PHE A 241 -7.13 5.28 -11.11
C PHE A 241 -6.39 3.93 -11.13
N ILE A 242 -5.69 3.56 -10.05
CA ILE A 242 -5.07 2.23 -9.94
C ILE A 242 -6.14 1.14 -9.78
N ILE A 243 -7.24 1.41 -9.06
CA ILE A 243 -8.38 0.50 -8.98
C ILE A 243 -8.97 0.29 -10.38
N ILE A 244 -9.23 1.38 -11.11
CA ILE A 244 -9.72 1.30 -12.50
C ILE A 244 -8.76 0.47 -13.37
N TYR A 245 -7.44 0.69 -13.24
CA TYR A 245 -6.43 -0.08 -13.96
C TYR A 245 -6.59 -1.59 -13.76
N TYR A 246 -6.67 -2.06 -12.50
CA TYR A 246 -6.81 -3.49 -12.21
C TYR A 246 -8.19 -4.04 -12.59
N SER A 247 -9.24 -3.23 -12.49
CA SER A 247 -10.59 -3.61 -12.95
C SER A 247 -10.72 -3.76 -14.47
N ILE A 248 -9.89 -3.08 -15.27
CA ILE A 248 -9.85 -3.26 -16.74
C ILE A 248 -9.04 -4.51 -17.12
N LEU A 249 -7.99 -4.78 -16.34
CA LEU A 249 -7.04 -5.86 -16.60
C LEU A 249 -7.62 -7.24 -16.27
N THR A 250 -8.49 -7.33 -15.26
CA THR A 250 -9.33 -8.50 -15.01
C THR A 250 -10.39 -8.72 -16.10
#